data_AF-A0A822IYB6-F1
#
_entry.id   AF-A0A822IYB6-F1
#
_cell.length_a   1.000
_cell.length_b   1.000
_cell.length_c   1.000
_cell.angle_alpha   90.00
_cell.angle_beta   90.00
_cell.angle_gamma   90.00
#
_symmetry.space_group_name_H-M   'P 1'
#
loop_
_entity.id
_entity.type
_entity.pdbx_description
1 polymer ?
#
loop_
_entity_poly.entity_id
_entity_poly.type
_entity_poly.pdbx_seq_one_letter_code
_entity_poly.pdbx_strand_id
1 'polypeptide(L)'
;MTVRRMVLQAAVASLTQNQAITVDANGLLISAGLLSYAYIQNVSATDKLLGRVSVGAGSIEEIACTAAGRAILDDADAAAQRTTLGLGTIATQAANSVSISGGAISGITDLAVADGGTGSSTAAAARLALGLVDANDRIPRLMNSAIYRSGFIGNVASGDITVVAGSFAQTNDANATDFDDLWVTQAGHRYNSTTADLDEFKISGLVLNAGTYVIKVVCVKNADGGILEVLHGTTSLGTYDQYNAGTSYNQIASFTYSPTTRVSADLRFRCNGKHASSSDYVIRTSRIQIMKTA
;
A
#
# COMPACT_ATOMS: atom_id res chain seq x y z
N MET A 1 26.71 -73.22 -82.82
CA MET A 1 26.74 -72.89 -81.37
C MET A 1 26.43 -71.41 -81.07
N THR A 2 26.57 -70.51 -82.05
CA THR A 2 26.41 -69.05 -81.91
C THR A 2 24.96 -68.56 -81.75
N VAL A 3 23.99 -69.23 -82.39
CA VAL A 3 22.57 -68.81 -82.40
C VAL A 3 21.90 -68.96 -81.03
N ARG A 4 22.24 -70.01 -80.26
CA ARG A 4 21.71 -70.17 -78.89
C ARG A 4 22.22 -69.10 -77.92
N ARG A 5 23.43 -68.58 -78.13
CA ARG A 5 24.00 -67.52 -77.29
C ARG A 5 23.35 -66.16 -77.59
N MET A 6 23.02 -65.88 -78.85
CA MET A 6 22.36 -64.65 -79.29
C MET A 6 20.88 -64.56 -78.87
N VAL A 7 20.14 -65.68 -78.91
CA VAL A 7 18.73 -65.72 -78.44
C VAL A 7 18.64 -65.56 -76.92
N LEU A 8 19.58 -66.14 -76.16
CA LEU A 8 19.66 -65.95 -74.72
C LEU A 8 20.00 -64.49 -74.37
N GLN A 9 20.92 -63.87 -75.13
CA GLN A 9 21.34 -62.48 -74.91
C GLN A 9 20.25 -61.46 -75.28
N ALA A 10 19.43 -61.75 -76.30
CA ALA A 10 18.28 -60.94 -76.68
C ALA A 10 17.10 -61.06 -75.69
N ALA A 11 16.84 -62.25 -75.15
CA ALA A 11 15.81 -62.45 -74.11
C ALA A 11 16.19 -61.73 -72.80
N VAL A 12 17.46 -61.76 -72.43
CA VAL A 12 18.01 -61.02 -71.28
C VAL A 12 17.96 -59.50 -71.51
N ALA A 13 18.17 -59.04 -72.75
CA ALA A 13 18.02 -57.63 -73.15
C ALA A 13 16.57 -57.12 -73.08
N SER A 14 15.58 -57.96 -73.43
CA SER A 14 14.15 -57.58 -73.33
C SER A 14 13.63 -57.51 -71.89
N LEU A 15 14.22 -58.29 -70.98
CA LEU A 15 13.94 -58.21 -69.54
C LEU A 15 14.56 -56.97 -68.89
N THR A 16 15.66 -56.45 -69.45
CA THR A 16 16.35 -55.23 -68.98
C THR A 16 15.75 -53.93 -69.52
N GLN A 17 14.67 -53.99 -70.33
CA GLN A 17 14.10 -52.83 -71.01
C GLN A 17 12.58 -52.69 -70.93
N ASN A 18 11.91 -53.43 -70.04
CA ASN A 18 10.64 -52.94 -69.53
C ASN A 18 10.99 -51.80 -68.55
N GLN A 19 10.76 -50.54 -68.92
CA GLN A 19 11.16 -49.33 -68.16
C GLN A 19 10.73 -49.32 -66.68
N ALA A 20 9.91 -50.28 -66.28
CA ALA A 20 9.46 -50.58 -64.94
C ALA A 20 10.47 -51.30 -64.04
N ILE A 21 11.34 -52.14 -64.60
CA ILE A 21 12.21 -53.05 -63.85
C ILE A 21 13.57 -53.12 -64.54
N THR A 22 14.63 -52.75 -63.82
CA THR A 22 16.02 -52.86 -64.25
C THR A 22 16.74 -53.83 -63.32
N VAL A 23 17.53 -54.75 -63.86
CA VAL A 23 18.45 -55.58 -63.06
C VAL A 23 19.86 -55.09 -63.32
N ASP A 24 20.56 -54.65 -62.28
CA ASP A 24 21.96 -54.21 -62.34
C ASP A 24 22.88 -55.11 -61.49
N ALA A 25 24.14 -54.70 -61.31
CA ALA A 25 25.12 -55.44 -60.51
C ALA A 25 24.78 -55.50 -59.01
N ASN A 26 23.88 -54.62 -58.54
CA ASN A 26 23.48 -54.49 -57.15
C ASN A 26 22.10 -55.11 -56.87
N GLY A 27 21.34 -55.47 -57.91
CA GLY A 27 20.12 -56.27 -57.80
C GLY A 27 18.99 -55.82 -58.70
N LEU A 28 17.76 -56.06 -58.25
CA LEU A 28 16.52 -55.67 -58.93
C LEU A 28 16.12 -54.25 -58.51
N LEU A 29 16.14 -53.31 -59.45
CA LEU A 29 15.59 -51.98 -59.31
C LEU A 29 14.22 -51.94 -59.97
N ILE A 30 13.25 -51.36 -59.27
CA ILE A 30 11.90 -51.14 -59.79
C ILE A 30 11.68 -49.62 -59.82
N SER A 31 11.13 -49.12 -60.91
CA SER A 31 10.87 -47.69 -61.09
C SER A 31 9.88 -47.18 -60.03
N ALA A 32 10.09 -45.94 -59.57
CA ALA A 32 9.27 -45.33 -58.53
C ALA A 32 7.77 -45.33 -58.90
N GLY A 33 6.91 -45.59 -57.91
CA GLY A 33 5.45 -45.62 -58.09
C GLY A 33 4.88 -46.93 -58.65
N LEU A 34 5.71 -47.92 -59.01
CA LEU A 34 5.23 -49.22 -59.51
C LEU A 34 5.04 -50.29 -58.43
N LEU A 35 5.64 -50.12 -57.25
CA LEU A 35 5.34 -50.98 -56.10
C LEU A 35 4.04 -50.53 -55.45
N SER A 36 3.03 -51.39 -55.47
CA SER A 36 1.84 -51.25 -54.64
C SER A 36 2.11 -51.72 -53.21
N TYR A 37 1.27 -51.29 -52.26
CA TYR A 37 1.33 -51.73 -50.86
C TYR A 37 1.29 -53.26 -50.71
N ALA A 38 0.64 -53.96 -51.64
CA ALA A 38 0.57 -55.42 -51.65
C ALA A 38 1.92 -56.11 -51.92
N TYR A 39 2.94 -55.39 -52.39
CA TYR A 39 4.29 -55.92 -52.55
C TYR A 39 5.21 -55.60 -51.35
N ILE A 40 4.70 -54.89 -50.33
CA ILE A 40 5.39 -54.56 -49.06
C ILE A 40 4.58 -55.15 -47.89
N GLN A 41 4.31 -56.46 -47.92
CA GLN A 41 3.33 -57.08 -47.02
C GLN A 41 3.88 -57.66 -45.72
N ASN A 42 5.17 -58.02 -45.66
CA ASN A 42 5.69 -58.71 -44.49
C ASN A 42 6.28 -57.73 -43.49
N VAL A 43 5.47 -57.35 -42.51
CA VAL A 43 5.91 -56.61 -41.31
C VAL A 43 5.97 -57.62 -40.16
N SER A 44 7.14 -57.78 -39.54
CA SER A 44 7.43 -58.91 -38.64
C SER A 44 6.57 -58.95 -37.37
N ALA A 45 5.95 -57.83 -37.00
CA ALA A 45 5.03 -57.72 -35.88
C ALA A 45 4.09 -56.51 -36.03
N THR A 46 3.04 -56.46 -35.21
CA THR A 46 2.04 -55.37 -35.22
C THR A 46 2.55 -54.06 -34.64
N ASP A 47 3.75 -54.07 -34.06
CA ASP A 47 4.37 -52.93 -33.39
C ASP A 47 5.50 -52.30 -34.20
N LYS A 48 5.57 -52.55 -35.52
CA LYS A 48 6.63 -52.02 -36.38
C LYS A 48 6.16 -50.87 -37.25
N LEU A 49 7.04 -49.88 -37.39
CA LEU A 49 6.95 -48.82 -38.41
C LEU A 49 8.02 -49.07 -39.47
N LEU A 50 7.64 -49.03 -40.75
CA LEU A 50 8.60 -49.11 -41.86
C LEU A 50 9.27 -47.75 -42.04
N GLY A 51 10.59 -47.69 -41.88
CA GLY A 51 11.34 -46.45 -41.95
C GLY A 51 12.84 -46.68 -41.98
N ARG A 52 13.62 -45.70 -41.56
CA ARG A 52 15.07 -45.82 -41.38
C ARG A 52 15.48 -45.10 -40.11
N VAL A 53 16.22 -45.77 -39.24
CA VAL A 53 16.81 -45.17 -38.03
C VAL A 53 18.35 -45.18 -38.07
N SER A 54 18.95 -46.09 -38.85
CA SER A 54 20.40 -46.05 -39.10
C SER A 54 20.82 -44.78 -39.84
N VAL A 55 21.96 -44.20 -39.43
CA VAL A 55 22.52 -42.98 -40.02
C VAL A 55 22.84 -43.17 -41.51
N GLY A 56 22.62 -42.13 -42.32
CA GLY A 56 22.95 -42.11 -43.75
C GLY A 56 21.76 -42.45 -44.67
N ALA A 57 22.04 -42.77 -45.93
CA ALA A 57 21.08 -43.35 -46.87
C ALA A 57 21.20 -44.88 -46.87
N GLY A 58 20.14 -45.60 -47.23
CA GLY A 58 20.15 -47.06 -47.28
C GLY A 58 18.76 -47.68 -47.41
N SER A 59 18.67 -48.99 -47.17
CA SER A 59 17.43 -49.76 -47.22
C SER A 59 16.46 -49.40 -46.08
N ILE A 60 15.16 -49.71 -46.29
CA ILE A 60 14.11 -49.62 -45.27
C ILE A 60 14.37 -50.66 -44.16
N GLU A 61 14.03 -50.28 -42.94
CA GLU A 61 14.16 -51.02 -41.69
C GLU A 61 12.79 -51.11 -41.00
N GLU A 62 12.64 -52.09 -40.12
CA GLU A 62 11.51 -52.14 -39.20
C GLU A 62 11.89 -51.50 -37.87
N ILE A 63 11.20 -50.42 -37.52
CA ILE A 63 11.39 -49.70 -36.27
C ILE A 63 10.37 -50.23 -35.27
N ALA A 64 10.83 -50.83 -34.18
CA ALA A 64 9.95 -51.25 -33.09
C ALA A 64 9.38 -50.03 -32.36
N CYS A 65 8.06 -49.95 -32.25
CA CYS A 65 7.34 -48.90 -31.54
C CYS A 65 6.72 -49.45 -30.27
N THR A 66 6.78 -48.68 -29.18
CA THR A 66 6.02 -49.01 -27.97
C THR A 66 4.53 -48.78 -28.19
N ALA A 67 3.68 -49.30 -27.30
CA ALA A 67 2.25 -49.00 -27.33
C ALA A 67 1.97 -47.48 -27.23
N ALA A 68 2.72 -46.76 -26.39
CA ALA A 68 2.62 -45.30 -26.27
C ALA A 68 3.04 -44.58 -27.56
N GLY A 69 4.12 -45.04 -28.22
CA GLY A 69 4.55 -44.47 -29.50
C GLY A 69 3.48 -44.63 -30.60
N ARG A 70 2.81 -45.79 -30.65
CA ARG A 70 1.70 -46.00 -31.59
C ARG A 70 0.48 -45.15 -31.26
N ALA A 71 0.15 -44.99 -29.98
CA ALA A 71 -0.96 -44.14 -29.56
C ALA A 71 -0.77 -42.68 -30.04
N ILE A 72 0.45 -42.14 -29.93
CA ILE A 72 0.76 -40.78 -30.41
C ILE A 72 0.64 -40.65 -31.94
N LEU A 73 0.98 -41.70 -32.69
CA LEU A 73 0.93 -41.71 -34.15
C LEU A 73 -0.50 -41.83 -34.71
N ASP A 74 -1.41 -42.43 -33.94
CA ASP A 74 -2.82 -42.61 -34.32
C ASP A 74 -3.70 -41.39 -33.97
N ASP A 75 -3.17 -40.46 -33.17
CA ASP A 75 -3.90 -39.27 -32.74
C ASP A 75 -4.16 -38.28 -33.89
N ALA A 76 -5.41 -37.85 -34.04
CA ALA A 76 -5.86 -37.01 -35.16
C ALA A 76 -5.35 -35.56 -35.11
N ASP A 77 -4.98 -35.06 -33.94
CA ASP A 77 -4.50 -33.70 -33.75
C ASP A 77 -3.59 -33.54 -32.51
N ALA A 78 -3.04 -32.34 -32.34
CA ALA A 78 -2.15 -32.04 -31.22
C ALA A 78 -2.85 -32.10 -29.84
N ALA A 79 -4.18 -31.94 -29.75
CA ALA A 79 -4.91 -32.03 -28.49
C ALA A 79 -5.07 -33.49 -28.05
N ALA A 80 -5.35 -34.39 -28.99
CA ALA A 80 -5.33 -35.83 -28.76
C ALA A 80 -3.93 -36.29 -28.30
N GLN A 81 -2.87 -35.86 -28.99
CA GLN A 81 -1.48 -36.17 -28.60
C GLN A 81 -1.12 -35.75 -27.18
N ARG A 82 -1.53 -34.54 -26.75
CA ARG A 82 -1.30 -34.07 -25.37
C ARG A 82 -2.08 -34.91 -24.34
N THR A 83 -3.28 -35.34 -24.70
CA THR A 83 -4.10 -36.23 -23.85
C THR A 83 -3.44 -37.59 -23.69
N THR A 84 -2.96 -38.18 -24.79
CA THR A 84 -2.21 -39.45 -24.80
C THR A 84 -0.93 -39.37 -23.96
N LEU A 85 -0.23 -38.23 -23.99
CA LEU A 85 0.94 -37.98 -23.14
C LEU A 85 0.60 -37.67 -21.68
N GLY A 86 -0.68 -37.54 -21.32
CA GLY A 86 -1.12 -37.19 -19.97
C GLY A 86 -0.80 -35.75 -19.56
N LEU A 87 -0.66 -34.84 -20.52
CA LEU A 87 -0.34 -33.44 -20.26
C LEU A 87 -1.58 -32.65 -19.85
N GLY A 88 -1.44 -31.81 -18.82
CA GLY A 88 -2.51 -30.91 -18.35
C GLY A 88 -2.67 -29.65 -19.20
N THR A 89 -3.61 -28.79 -18.80
CA THR A 89 -3.91 -27.51 -19.47
C THR A 89 -2.74 -26.53 -19.51
N ILE A 90 -1.72 -26.70 -18.66
CA ILE A 90 -0.51 -25.87 -18.69
C ILE A 90 0.28 -26.04 -19.99
N ALA A 91 0.17 -27.20 -20.66
CA ALA A 91 0.87 -27.49 -21.92
C ALA A 91 0.38 -26.65 -23.10
N THR A 92 -0.71 -25.88 -22.96
CA THR A 92 -1.23 -24.98 -23.99
C THR A 92 -1.10 -23.50 -23.65
N GLN A 93 -0.60 -23.15 -22.46
CA GLN A 93 -0.46 -21.76 -22.05
C GLN A 93 0.86 -21.18 -22.53
N ALA A 94 0.86 -19.93 -22.97
CA ALA A 94 2.10 -19.23 -23.30
C ALA A 94 2.91 -18.98 -22.02
N ALA A 95 4.23 -19.15 -22.08
CA ALA A 95 5.09 -19.01 -20.90
C ALA A 95 5.03 -17.61 -20.25
N ASN A 96 4.69 -16.57 -21.03
CA ASN A 96 4.51 -15.19 -20.57
C ASN A 96 3.05 -14.83 -20.23
N SER A 97 2.12 -15.78 -20.33
CA SER A 97 0.70 -15.55 -20.09
C SER A 97 0.06 -16.82 -19.53
N VAL A 98 0.44 -17.17 -18.31
CA VAL A 98 -0.12 -18.29 -17.55
C VAL A 98 -1.22 -17.78 -16.63
N SER A 99 -2.44 -18.28 -16.82
CA SER A 99 -3.59 -18.04 -15.94
C SER A 99 -3.57 -19.00 -14.76
N ILE A 100 -3.50 -18.44 -13.54
CA ILE A 100 -3.54 -19.18 -12.28
C ILE A 100 -4.75 -18.67 -11.49
N SER A 101 -5.82 -19.47 -11.43
CA SER A 101 -7.10 -19.07 -10.82
C SER A 101 -7.41 -19.77 -9.50
N GLY A 102 -6.47 -20.55 -8.95
CA GLY A 102 -6.66 -21.28 -7.70
C GLY A 102 -5.40 -21.98 -7.19
N GLY A 103 -5.51 -22.67 -6.06
CA GLY A 103 -4.42 -23.36 -5.40
C GLY A 103 -3.57 -22.46 -4.49
N ALA A 104 -2.45 -22.99 -4.02
CA ALA A 104 -1.44 -22.25 -3.26
C ALA A 104 -0.15 -22.18 -4.09
N ILE A 105 0.42 -20.99 -4.20
CA ILE A 105 1.75 -20.80 -4.77
C ILE A 105 2.74 -20.86 -3.60
N SER A 106 3.59 -21.88 -3.58
CA SER A 106 4.57 -22.13 -2.50
C SER A 106 5.92 -22.52 -3.09
N GLY A 107 7.00 -22.32 -2.33
CA GLY A 107 8.36 -22.68 -2.74
C GLY A 107 8.98 -21.79 -3.82
N ILE A 108 8.41 -20.60 -4.06
CA ILE A 108 8.99 -19.59 -4.94
C ILE A 108 9.90 -18.65 -4.14
N THR A 109 10.90 -18.06 -4.82
CA THR A 109 11.47 -16.79 -4.33
C THR A 109 10.34 -15.77 -4.21
N ASP A 110 10.45 -14.86 -3.24
CA ASP A 110 9.46 -13.82 -3.00
C ASP A 110 9.00 -13.20 -4.32
N LEU A 111 7.68 -13.15 -4.50
CA LEU A 111 7.08 -12.50 -5.64
C LEU A 111 7.40 -11.00 -5.51
N ALA A 112 8.19 -10.47 -6.45
CA ALA A 112 8.57 -9.07 -6.43
C ALA A 112 7.32 -8.20 -6.33
N VAL A 113 7.39 -7.09 -5.59
CA VAL A 113 6.21 -6.25 -5.35
C VAL A 113 5.59 -5.74 -6.65
N ALA A 114 6.42 -5.53 -7.69
CA ALA A 114 5.98 -5.21 -9.05
C ALA A 114 5.04 -6.26 -9.66
N ASP A 115 5.22 -7.52 -9.29
CA ASP A 115 4.53 -8.69 -9.83
C ASP A 115 3.57 -9.31 -8.79
N GLY A 116 3.47 -8.72 -7.60
CA GLY A 116 2.80 -9.22 -6.40
C GLY A 116 1.27 -9.19 -6.41
N GLY A 117 0.62 -9.23 -7.58
CA GLY A 117 -0.84 -9.24 -7.72
C GLY A 117 -1.53 -7.91 -7.37
N THR A 118 -0.80 -6.89 -6.94
CA THR A 118 -1.33 -5.53 -6.68
C THR A 118 -1.39 -4.64 -7.93
N GLY A 119 -0.79 -5.08 -9.04
CA GLY A 119 -0.67 -4.29 -10.27
C GLY A 119 0.26 -3.08 -10.16
N SER A 120 1.11 -2.99 -9.12
CA SER A 120 1.96 -1.84 -8.83
C SER A 120 3.44 -2.16 -8.87
N SER A 121 4.21 -1.43 -9.67
CA SER A 121 5.68 -1.52 -9.76
C SER A 121 6.46 -0.84 -8.62
N THR A 122 5.77 -0.28 -7.62
CA THR A 122 6.40 0.34 -6.44
C THR A 122 5.80 -0.19 -5.13
N ALA A 123 6.61 -0.21 -4.07
CA ALA A 123 6.15 -0.62 -2.74
C ALA A 123 5.01 0.26 -2.20
N ALA A 124 5.01 1.56 -2.49
CA ALA A 124 3.98 2.47 -2.00
C ALA A 124 2.60 2.20 -2.63
N ALA A 125 2.54 2.08 -3.96
CA ALA A 125 1.28 1.82 -4.65
C ALA A 125 0.76 0.38 -4.42
N ALA A 126 1.64 -0.59 -4.10
CA ALA A 126 1.22 -1.93 -3.69
C ALA A 126 0.53 -1.92 -2.32
N ARG A 127 1.08 -1.21 -1.33
CA ARG A 127 0.41 -1.03 -0.02
C ARG A 127 -0.94 -0.34 -0.15
N LEU A 128 -1.05 0.63 -1.07
CA LEU A 128 -2.30 1.30 -1.40
C LEU A 128 -3.34 0.32 -1.98
N ALA A 129 -2.95 -0.49 -2.97
CA ALA A 129 -3.84 -1.47 -3.60
C ALA A 129 -4.35 -2.55 -2.63
N LEU A 130 -3.58 -2.88 -1.59
CA LEU A 130 -3.98 -3.77 -0.50
C LEU A 130 -4.85 -3.07 0.57
N GLY A 131 -5.10 -1.76 0.45
CA GLY A 131 -5.84 -0.97 1.44
C GLY A 131 -5.07 -0.76 2.75
N LEU A 132 -3.76 -1.03 2.78
CA LEU A 132 -2.93 -0.88 3.97
C LEU A 132 -2.56 0.58 4.25
N VAL A 133 -2.52 1.42 3.22
CA VAL A 133 -2.31 2.88 3.34
C VAL A 133 -3.17 3.61 2.32
N ASP A 134 -3.54 4.85 2.60
CA ASP A 134 -4.07 5.80 1.63
C ASP A 134 -2.96 6.33 0.71
N ALA A 135 -3.31 6.91 -0.45
CA ALA A 135 -2.37 7.28 -1.52
C ALA A 135 -1.24 8.25 -1.11
N ASN A 136 -1.33 8.79 0.10
CA ASN A 136 -0.37 9.69 0.72
C ASN A 136 0.49 9.04 1.82
N ASP A 137 0.47 7.70 1.94
CA ASP A 137 1.27 6.93 2.91
C ASP A 137 1.12 7.47 4.34
N ARG A 138 -0.12 7.81 4.76
CA ARG A 138 -0.32 8.58 5.98
C ARG A 138 -0.23 7.72 7.23
N ILE A 139 -0.51 6.42 7.16
CA ILE A 139 -0.54 5.56 8.37
C ILE A 139 0.84 5.47 9.07
N PRO A 140 1.99 5.30 8.38
CA PRO A 140 3.30 5.34 9.04
C PRO A 140 3.71 6.74 9.51
N ARG A 141 3.37 7.80 8.76
CA ARG A 141 3.67 9.18 9.14
C ARG A 141 2.83 9.66 10.32
N LEU A 142 1.62 9.14 10.48
CA LEU A 142 0.74 9.47 11.59
C LEU A 142 1.34 8.98 12.92
N MET A 143 1.96 7.78 12.95
CA MET A 143 2.59 7.22 14.15
C MET A 143 3.79 8.02 14.67
N ASN A 144 4.45 8.83 13.83
CA ASN A 144 5.55 9.71 14.22
C ASN A 144 5.19 11.21 14.18
N SER A 145 3.93 11.55 13.89
CA SER A 145 3.45 12.93 13.94
C SER A 145 3.01 13.29 15.35
N ALA A 146 3.23 14.54 15.77
CA ALA A 146 2.88 15.04 17.11
C ALA A 146 1.40 14.79 17.52
N ILE A 147 0.54 14.55 16.53
CA ILE A 147 -0.91 14.33 16.63
C ILE A 147 -1.24 12.96 17.29
N TYR A 148 -0.43 11.92 17.06
CA TYR A 148 -0.63 10.62 17.71
C TYR A 148 -0.19 10.64 19.19
N ARG A 149 0.85 11.41 19.52
CA ARG A 149 1.35 11.57 20.90
C ARG A 149 0.40 12.36 21.80
N SER A 150 -0.54 13.12 21.25
CA SER A 150 -1.49 13.95 22.01
C SER A 150 -2.81 13.25 22.40
N GLY A 151 -3.00 11.96 22.08
CA GLY A 151 -4.13 11.18 22.59
C GLY A 151 -5.52 11.55 22.05
N PHE A 152 -5.60 12.40 21.02
CA PHE A 152 -6.87 12.78 20.40
C PHE A 152 -7.13 11.88 19.18
N ILE A 153 -7.92 10.81 19.39
CA ILE A 153 -8.39 9.94 18.30
C ILE A 153 -9.88 10.20 18.12
N GLY A 154 -10.24 10.90 17.05
CA GLY A 154 -11.62 11.07 16.63
C GLY A 154 -11.68 11.19 15.11
N ASN A 155 -11.96 10.06 14.46
CA ASN A 155 -12.39 9.90 13.06
C ASN A 155 -11.95 10.99 12.06
N VAL A 156 -10.81 10.79 11.40
CA VAL A 156 -10.42 11.58 10.22
C VAL A 156 -11.13 11.03 8.99
N ALA A 157 -12.44 11.26 8.91
CA ALA A 157 -13.15 11.14 7.66
C ALA A 157 -12.71 12.31 6.77
N SER A 158 -12.27 11.99 5.55
CA SER A 158 -11.69 12.90 4.56
C SER A 158 -12.50 14.19 4.39
N GLY A 159 -11.92 15.34 4.79
CA GLY A 159 -12.49 16.66 4.50
C GLY A 159 -11.84 17.77 5.31
N ASP A 160 -12.00 17.76 6.63
CA ASP A 160 -11.95 19.02 7.40
C ASP A 160 -11.03 19.02 8.62
N ILE A 161 -9.87 18.34 8.56
CA ILE A 161 -8.92 18.35 9.68
C ILE A 161 -7.56 18.90 9.25
N THR A 162 -7.40 20.21 9.47
CA THR A 162 -6.11 20.91 9.46
C THR A 162 -5.65 21.05 10.91
N VAL A 163 -4.78 20.15 11.39
CA VAL A 163 -4.16 20.29 12.71
C VAL A 163 -2.91 21.16 12.58
N VAL A 164 -3.06 22.46 12.89
CA VAL A 164 -1.91 23.34 13.12
C VAL A 164 -1.46 23.11 14.56
N ALA A 165 -0.22 22.66 14.73
CA ALA A 165 0.38 22.47 16.04
C ALA A 165 0.25 23.76 16.88
N GLY A 166 -0.39 23.65 18.05
CA GLY A 166 -0.40 24.70 19.07
C GLY A 166 -1.59 25.68 19.08
N SER A 167 -2.69 25.45 18.35
CA SER A 167 -3.78 26.44 18.29
C SER A 167 -5.07 25.96 18.96
N PHE A 168 -5.49 26.71 19.98
CA PHE A 168 -6.88 26.84 20.40
C PHE A 168 -7.78 27.02 19.17
N ALA A 169 -9.01 26.52 19.25
CA ALA A 169 -10.02 26.61 18.21
C ALA A 169 -10.14 28.04 17.65
N GLN A 170 -9.47 28.28 16.51
CA GLN A 170 -9.61 29.49 15.72
C GLN A 170 -10.53 29.11 14.57
N THR A 171 -11.82 29.45 14.68
CA THR A 171 -12.69 29.45 13.51
C THR A 171 -12.15 30.50 12.55
N ASN A 172 -11.53 30.03 11.47
CA ASN A 172 -10.93 30.85 10.44
C ASN A 172 -12.06 31.44 9.58
N ASP A 173 -12.79 32.43 10.10
CA ASP A 173 -13.65 33.26 9.26
C ASP A 173 -12.81 34.42 8.72
N ALA A 174 -12.44 34.32 7.44
CA ALA A 174 -11.59 35.29 6.75
C ALA A 174 -12.24 36.68 6.59
N ASN A 175 -13.51 36.87 7.03
CA ASN A 175 -14.21 38.15 7.05
C ASN A 175 -14.56 38.67 8.47
N ALA A 176 -14.09 38.02 9.53
CA ALA A 176 -14.29 38.54 10.89
C ALA A 176 -13.32 39.70 11.18
N THR A 177 -13.77 40.94 10.98
CA THR A 177 -12.99 42.15 11.30
C THR A 177 -12.92 42.45 12.80
N ASP A 178 -13.65 41.71 13.65
CA ASP A 178 -13.59 41.82 15.10
C ASP A 178 -13.54 40.42 15.75
N PHE A 179 -12.41 40.09 16.36
CA PHE A 179 -12.35 39.01 17.36
C PHE A 179 -12.96 39.54 18.66
N ASP A 180 -14.29 39.60 18.73
CA ASP A 180 -14.98 40.28 19.83
C ASP A 180 -15.04 39.43 21.12
N ASP A 181 -14.87 38.09 21.03
CA ASP A 181 -14.96 37.22 22.21
C ASP A 181 -14.18 35.89 22.09
N LEU A 182 -13.03 35.77 22.74
CA LEU A 182 -12.28 34.51 22.86
C LEU A 182 -12.67 33.77 24.14
N TRP A 183 -13.34 32.63 24.02
CA TRP A 183 -13.70 31.76 25.14
C TRP A 183 -12.60 30.73 25.40
N VAL A 184 -11.76 30.95 26.42
CA VAL A 184 -10.86 29.91 26.93
C VAL A 184 -11.58 29.21 28.09
N THR A 185 -12.28 28.12 27.78
CA THR A 185 -12.83 27.21 28.79
C THR A 185 -11.77 26.18 29.12
N GLN A 186 -11.11 26.33 30.26
CA GLN A 186 -10.23 25.29 30.79
C GLN A 186 -10.62 25.00 32.24
N ALA A 187 -10.94 23.73 32.50
CA ALA A 187 -11.43 23.27 33.79
C ALA A 187 -10.34 23.40 34.86
N GLY A 188 -10.60 24.27 35.85
CA GLY A 188 -10.16 24.12 37.23
C GLY A 188 -8.68 23.79 37.44
N HIS A 189 -7.78 24.66 37.00
CA HIS A 189 -6.40 24.58 37.46
C HIS A 189 -6.36 24.91 38.96
N ARG A 190 -5.87 23.95 39.76
CA ARG A 190 -5.56 24.12 41.18
C ARG A 190 -4.05 24.23 41.29
N TYR A 191 -3.56 25.45 41.46
CA TYR A 191 -2.14 25.68 41.68
C TYR A 191 -1.89 25.71 43.19
N ASN A 192 -1.27 24.64 43.70
CA ASN A 192 -0.94 24.48 45.12
C ASN A 192 0.58 24.63 45.25
N SER A 193 1.03 25.88 45.31
CA SER A 193 2.42 26.18 45.58
C SER A 193 2.59 26.39 47.08
N THR A 194 3.46 25.60 47.72
CA THR A 194 3.82 25.75 49.14
C THR A 194 4.62 27.03 49.43
N THR A 195 4.94 27.81 48.40
CA THR A 195 5.61 29.12 48.45
C THR A 195 5.05 30.05 47.37
N ALA A 196 5.23 31.37 47.47
CA ALA A 196 4.89 32.25 46.35
C ALA A 196 5.76 31.88 45.12
N ASP A 197 5.18 31.89 43.91
CA ASP A 197 5.89 31.98 42.62
C ASP A 197 6.24 30.73 41.78
N LEU A 198 5.75 29.50 42.04
CA LEU A 198 6.19 28.33 41.23
C LEU A 198 5.24 27.86 40.13
N ASP A 199 3.95 28.15 40.22
CA ASP A 199 2.95 27.63 39.28
C ASP A 199 2.34 28.74 38.42
N GLU A 200 2.49 28.63 37.10
CA GLU A 200 1.90 29.55 36.11
C GLU A 200 1.10 28.82 35.03
N PHE A 201 -0.08 29.37 34.72
CA PHE A 201 -0.87 29.06 33.54
C PHE A 201 -0.54 30.05 32.43
N LYS A 202 -0.36 29.59 31.19
CA LYS A 202 -0.09 30.47 30.04
C LYS A 202 -1.12 30.29 28.95
N ILE A 203 -1.60 31.41 28.41
CA ILE A 203 -2.25 31.48 27.11
C ILE A 203 -1.17 31.94 26.13
N SER A 204 -0.62 30.98 25.39
CA SER A 204 0.45 31.21 24.41
C SER A 204 -0.07 31.21 22.98
N GLY A 205 0.59 31.96 22.10
CA GLY A 205 0.18 32.11 20.70
C GLY A 205 -0.98 33.09 20.49
N LEU A 206 -1.36 33.85 21.52
CA LEU A 206 -2.38 34.90 21.40
C LEU A 206 -1.81 36.06 20.60
N VAL A 207 -2.52 36.53 19.58
CA VAL A 207 -2.12 37.69 18.79
C VAL A 207 -3.25 38.71 18.77
N LEU A 208 -2.96 39.91 19.27
CA LEU A 208 -3.92 41.00 19.36
C LEU A 208 -3.46 42.16 18.46
N ASN A 209 -4.42 42.84 17.85
CA ASN A 209 -4.16 44.09 17.11
C ASN A 209 -4.02 45.26 18.11
N ALA A 210 -3.65 46.44 17.61
CA ALA A 210 -3.72 47.65 18.43
C ALA A 210 -5.16 47.88 18.92
N GLY A 211 -5.32 48.23 20.18
CA GLY A 211 -6.62 48.46 20.80
C GLY A 211 -6.63 48.14 22.29
N THR A 212 -7.70 48.51 22.98
CA THR A 212 -7.89 48.19 24.39
C THR A 212 -8.71 46.91 24.51
N TYR A 213 -8.27 46.02 25.39
CA TYR A 213 -8.91 44.73 25.66
C TYR A 213 -9.18 44.59 27.15
N VAL A 214 -10.34 44.02 27.48
CA VAL A 214 -10.69 43.59 28.83
C VAL A 214 -10.50 42.08 28.91
N ILE A 215 -9.66 41.66 29.85
CA ILE A 215 -9.44 40.26 30.22
C ILE A 215 -10.26 39.99 31.46
N LYS A 216 -11.35 39.22 31.32
CA LYS A 216 -12.16 38.75 32.44
C LYS A 216 -11.74 37.34 32.83
N VAL A 217 -11.46 37.15 34.11
CA VAL A 217 -11.18 35.85 34.70
C VAL A 217 -12.30 35.51 35.66
N VAL A 218 -13.09 34.50 35.31
CA VAL A 218 -14.09 33.92 36.19
C VAL A 218 -13.37 33.00 37.17
N CYS A 219 -13.54 33.26 38.46
CA CYS A 219 -12.86 32.59 39.54
C CYS A 219 -13.80 32.21 40.68
N VAL A 220 -13.30 31.35 41.57
CA VAL A 220 -14.00 30.98 42.82
C VAL A 220 -13.19 31.53 43.98
N LYS A 221 -13.83 32.36 44.82
CA LYS A 221 -13.21 32.81 46.06
C LYS A 221 -13.43 31.78 47.16
N ASN A 222 -12.44 31.57 48.02
CA ASN A 222 -12.51 30.61 49.11
C ASN A 222 -11.50 30.93 50.23
N ALA A 223 -11.59 30.24 51.35
CA ALA A 223 -10.76 30.51 52.54
C ALA A 223 -9.26 30.19 52.33
N ASP A 224 -8.95 29.42 51.29
CA ASP A 224 -7.59 29.05 50.87
C ASP A 224 -7.14 29.79 49.60
N GLY A 225 -7.86 30.86 49.21
CA GLY A 225 -7.59 31.64 48.00
C GLY A 225 -6.25 32.39 48.03
N GLY A 226 -5.47 32.24 46.97
CA GLY A 226 -4.28 33.04 46.69
C GLY A 226 -4.59 34.34 45.95
N ILE A 227 -3.56 35.15 45.69
CA ILE A 227 -3.65 36.36 44.88
C ILE A 227 -3.28 36.01 43.43
N LEU A 228 -4.24 36.08 42.52
CA LEU A 228 -4.00 35.91 41.10
C LEU A 228 -3.28 37.14 40.56
N GLU A 229 -2.25 36.94 39.75
CA GLU A 229 -1.66 37.99 38.92
C GLU A 229 -1.73 37.62 37.45
N VAL A 230 -2.10 38.58 36.61
CA VAL A 230 -2.09 38.44 35.15
C VAL A 230 -0.96 39.28 34.59
N LEU A 231 -0.13 38.69 33.72
CA LEU A 231 1.03 39.36 33.13
C LEU A 231 1.04 39.21 31.61
N HIS A 232 1.60 40.21 30.94
CA HIS A 232 2.08 40.09 29.56
C HIS A 232 3.59 40.32 29.56
N GLY A 233 4.37 39.34 29.09
CA GLY A 233 5.82 39.35 29.27
C GLY A 233 6.18 39.45 30.75
N THR A 234 7.00 40.43 31.14
CA THR A 234 7.32 40.75 32.54
C THR A 234 6.39 41.79 33.16
N THR A 235 5.47 42.36 32.38
CA THR A 235 4.61 43.46 32.82
C THR A 235 3.35 42.91 33.48
N SER A 236 3.10 43.33 34.73
CA SER A 236 1.85 43.02 35.44
C SER A 236 0.69 43.83 34.88
N LEU A 237 -0.40 43.16 34.54
CA LEU A 237 -1.67 43.76 34.13
C LEU A 237 -2.61 43.99 35.32
N GLY A 238 -2.26 43.44 36.48
CA GLY A 238 -2.96 43.61 37.74
C GLY A 238 -3.05 42.32 38.55
N THR A 239 -3.50 42.47 39.80
CA THR A 239 -3.73 41.37 40.72
C THR A 239 -5.19 41.28 41.16
N TYR A 240 -5.62 40.09 41.58
CA TYR A 240 -6.94 39.85 42.12
C TYR A 240 -6.89 38.85 43.27
N ASP A 241 -7.30 39.30 44.45
CA ASP A 241 -7.36 38.46 45.65
C ASP A 241 -8.56 37.52 45.60
N GLN A 242 -8.31 36.20 45.60
CA GLN A 242 -9.34 35.16 45.62
C GLN A 242 -9.71 34.70 47.03
N TYR A 243 -9.21 35.35 48.08
CA TYR A 243 -9.62 35.05 49.43
C TYR A 243 -11.07 35.48 49.71
N ASN A 244 -11.82 34.60 50.36
CA ASN A 244 -13.06 34.91 51.05
C ASN A 244 -13.26 33.91 52.19
N ALA A 245 -13.79 34.34 53.34
CA ALA A 245 -14.01 33.44 54.50
C ALA A 245 -14.98 32.28 54.18
N GLY A 246 -15.87 32.46 53.21
CA GLY A 246 -16.72 31.41 52.64
C GLY A 246 -16.53 31.25 51.14
N THR A 247 -16.95 30.12 50.58
CA THR A 247 -16.85 29.88 49.14
C THR A 247 -17.81 30.78 48.35
N SER A 248 -17.33 31.46 47.32
CA SER A 248 -18.14 32.27 46.40
C SER A 248 -17.78 31.96 44.96
N TYR A 249 -18.74 31.46 44.21
CA TYR A 249 -18.55 31.05 42.82
C TYR A 249 -18.73 32.22 41.85
N ASN A 250 -18.24 32.03 40.63
CA ASN A 250 -18.45 32.92 39.47
C ASN A 250 -18.04 34.39 39.72
N GLN A 251 -17.02 34.61 40.55
CA GLN A 251 -16.48 35.95 40.79
C GLN A 251 -15.63 36.37 39.58
N ILE A 252 -15.72 37.63 39.18
CA ILE A 252 -15.05 38.11 37.95
C ILE A 252 -13.93 39.08 38.34
N ALA A 253 -12.69 38.69 38.05
CA ALA A 253 -11.56 39.60 38.02
C ALA A 253 -11.47 40.23 36.62
N SER A 254 -11.30 41.55 36.53
CA SER A 254 -11.20 42.26 35.24
C SER A 254 -9.88 42.99 35.16
N PHE A 255 -9.14 42.76 34.08
CA PHE A 255 -7.86 43.39 33.80
C PHE A 255 -7.91 44.07 32.44
N THR A 256 -7.13 45.14 32.27
CA THR A 256 -7.08 45.89 31.00
C THR A 256 -5.72 45.70 30.34
N TYR A 257 -5.72 45.39 29.05
CA TYR A 257 -4.53 45.31 28.23
C TYR A 257 -4.71 46.15 26.97
N SER A 258 -3.84 47.16 26.76
CA SER A 258 -3.98 48.12 25.65
C SER A 258 -2.73 48.16 24.76
N PRO A 259 -2.48 47.14 23.93
CA PRO A 259 -1.38 47.18 22.97
C PRO A 259 -1.59 48.33 21.96
N THR A 260 -0.53 49.12 21.72
CA THR A 260 -0.55 50.23 20.75
C THR A 260 -0.25 49.80 19.32
N THR A 261 0.23 48.56 19.13
CA THR A 261 0.52 47.93 17.84
C THR A 261 0.15 46.45 17.89
N ARG A 262 0.00 45.79 16.74
CA ARG A 262 -0.23 44.34 16.69
C ARG A 262 0.91 43.59 17.39
N VAL A 263 0.59 42.71 18.33
CA VAL A 263 1.58 42.07 19.20
C VAL A 263 1.19 40.62 19.52
N SER A 264 2.20 39.76 19.70
CA SER A 264 2.02 38.47 20.38
C SER A 264 1.78 38.76 21.86
N ALA A 265 0.54 38.58 22.29
CA ALA A 265 0.03 38.95 23.60
C ALA A 265 -0.03 37.72 24.52
N ASP A 266 1.05 36.95 24.61
CA ASP A 266 1.09 35.81 25.51
C ASP A 266 0.78 36.27 26.95
N LEU A 267 -0.27 35.69 27.53
CA LEU A 267 -0.76 36.03 28.87
C LEU A 267 -0.35 34.94 29.85
N ARG A 268 0.17 35.37 31.00
CA ARG A 268 0.55 34.47 32.10
C ARG A 268 -0.32 34.76 33.31
N PHE A 269 -0.84 33.71 33.92
CA PHE A 269 -1.67 33.77 35.11
C PHE A 269 -0.93 32.99 36.19
N ARG A 270 -0.52 33.66 37.26
CA ARG A 270 0.27 33.05 38.32
C ARG A 270 -0.28 33.41 39.70
N CYS A 271 0.13 32.64 40.70
CA CYS A 271 -0.07 33.02 42.09
C CYS A 271 1.01 34.03 42.50
N ASN A 272 0.62 35.22 42.94
CA ASN A 272 1.48 36.29 43.45
C ASN A 272 1.22 36.51 44.95
N GLY A 273 1.48 35.47 45.73
CA GLY A 273 1.26 35.46 47.17
C GLY A 273 -0.18 35.12 47.57
N LYS A 274 -0.51 35.36 48.84
CA LYS A 274 -1.84 35.08 49.42
C LYS A 274 -2.29 36.20 50.34
N HIS A 275 -3.60 36.30 50.53
CA HIS A 275 -4.17 37.14 51.57
C HIS A 275 -3.69 36.67 52.95
N ALA A 276 -3.50 37.59 53.90
CA ALA A 276 -2.96 37.29 55.22
C ALA A 276 -3.79 36.24 56.00
N SER A 277 -5.11 36.24 55.78
CA SER A 277 -6.05 35.30 56.39
C SER A 277 -6.28 34.02 55.57
N SER A 278 -5.63 33.87 54.42
CA SER A 278 -5.77 32.67 53.60
C SER A 278 -4.95 31.51 54.16
N SER A 279 -5.55 30.33 54.22
CA SER A 279 -4.84 29.12 54.65
C SER A 279 -3.78 28.68 53.64
N ASP A 280 -3.89 29.07 52.37
CA ASP A 280 -3.04 28.56 51.27
C ASP A 280 -2.91 29.55 50.08
N TYR A 281 -2.23 29.16 49.01
CA TYR A 281 -1.93 29.96 47.82
C TYR A 281 -2.78 29.56 46.60
N VAL A 282 -4.00 29.05 46.82
CA VAL A 282 -4.76 28.40 45.75
C VAL A 282 -5.42 29.41 44.81
N ILE A 283 -5.06 29.36 43.53
CA ILE A 283 -5.74 30.09 42.46
C ILE A 283 -6.77 29.17 41.81
N ARG A 284 -8.01 29.65 41.64
CA ARG A 284 -9.12 28.92 40.99
C ARG A 284 -9.68 29.75 39.86
N THR A 285 -9.30 29.43 38.64
CA THR A 285 -9.87 30.02 37.42
C THR A 285 -10.76 29.00 36.73
N SER A 286 -12.00 29.39 36.44
CA SER A 286 -12.99 28.56 35.74
C SER A 286 -13.07 28.89 34.26
N ARG A 287 -12.96 30.18 33.90
CA ARG A 287 -13.04 30.65 32.53
C ARG A 287 -12.26 31.95 32.37
N ILE A 288 -11.63 32.12 31.22
CA ILE A 288 -11.02 33.38 30.83
C ILE A 288 -11.69 33.86 29.54
N GLN A 289 -12.05 35.14 29.52
CA GLN A 289 -12.68 35.82 28.40
C GLN A 289 -11.83 37.04 28.06
N ILE A 290 -11.52 37.22 26.78
CA ILE A 290 -10.79 38.39 26.28
C ILE A 290 -11.69 39.07 25.26
N MET A 291 -12.02 40.34 25.51
CA MET A 291 -12.89 41.14 24.65
C MET A 291 -12.21 42.46 24.34
N LYS A 292 -12.34 42.94 23.10
CA LYS A 292 -11.92 44.29 22.75
C LYS A 292 -12.94 45.28 23.33
N THR A 293 -12.50 46.39 23.89
CA THR A 293 -13.41 47.50 24.21
C THR A 293 -13.66 48.30 22.93
N ALA A 294 -14.92 48.62 22.67
CA ALA A 294 -15.32 49.51 21.58
C ALA A 294 -14.53 50.83 21.56
#